data_AF-A0A2N6BL47-F1
#
_entry.id   AF-A0A2N6BL47-F1
#
_cell.length_a   1.000
_cell.length_b   1.000
_cell.length_c   1.000
_cell.angle_alpha   90.00
_cell.angle_beta   90.00
_cell.angle_gamma   90.00
#
_symmetry.space_group_name_H-M   'P 1'
#
loop_
_entity.id
_entity.type
_entity.pdbx_description
1 polymer ?
#
loop_
_entity_poly.entity_id
_entity_poly.type
_entity_poly.pdbx_seq_one_letter_code
_entity_poly.pdbx_strand_id
1 'polypeptide(L)'
;PVFSRQSLAAIDIPVLVLGSGRADMLDQSLESLALAAAMPPKLVRHLELDDAGHFDFMGVCKPEGYAILKKNLPGDEIVCVKGGDEREAQHRRIIAEILSFLEE
;
A
#
# COMPACT_ATOMS: atom_id res chain seq x y z
N PRO A 1 13.81 5.97 4.77
CA PRO A 1 12.76 6.16 3.75
C PRO A 1 13.37 6.73 2.48
N VAL A 2 12.77 6.41 1.34
CA VAL A 2 13.13 6.94 0.01
C VAL A 2 12.83 8.44 -0.14
N PHE A 3 12.08 9.02 0.80
CA PHE A 3 11.75 10.45 0.88
C PHE A 3 12.67 11.24 1.81
N SER A 4 12.74 12.56 1.58
CA SER A 4 13.46 13.51 2.45
C SER A 4 12.94 13.49 3.88
N ARG A 5 13.82 13.14 4.83
CA ARG A 5 13.48 13.17 6.27
C ARG A 5 13.09 14.56 6.76
N GLN A 6 13.75 15.60 6.25
CA GLN A 6 13.43 16.98 6.63
C GLN A 6 12.01 17.35 6.20
N SER A 7 11.61 16.94 5.00
CA SER A 7 10.25 17.20 4.48
C SER A 7 9.20 16.42 5.27
N LEU A 8 9.45 15.14 5.58
CA LEU A 8 8.54 14.31 6.37
C LEU A 8 8.36 14.82 7.80
N ALA A 9 9.43 15.29 8.44
CA ALA A 9 9.37 15.87 9.77
C ALA A 9 8.65 17.22 9.83
N ALA A 10 8.47 17.89 8.69
CA ALA A 10 7.80 19.17 8.57
C ALA A 10 6.29 19.05 8.28
N ILE A 11 5.75 17.84 8.11
CA ILE A 11 4.31 17.61 7.93
C ILE A 11 3.57 18.01 9.23
N ASP A 12 2.59 18.90 9.11
CA ASP A 12 1.85 19.50 10.22
C ASP A 12 0.35 19.13 10.24
N ILE A 13 -0.06 18.19 9.39
CA ILE A 13 -1.41 17.61 9.34
C ILE A 13 -1.37 16.12 9.72
N PRO A 14 -2.48 15.54 10.22
CA PRO A 14 -2.59 14.10 10.40
C PRO A 14 -2.37 13.33 9.10
N VAL A 15 -1.63 12.22 9.17
CA VAL A 15 -1.35 11.32 8.05
C VAL A 15 -1.60 9.87 8.47
N LEU A 16 -2.37 9.16 7.66
CA LEU A 16 -2.47 7.70 7.70
C LEU A 16 -1.45 7.10 6.72
N VAL A 17 -0.58 6.25 7.22
CA VAL A 17 0.31 5.40 6.40
C VAL A 17 -0.27 3.98 6.40
N LEU A 18 -0.60 3.47 5.22
CA LEU A 18 -1.00 2.07 5.02
C LEU A 18 0.15 1.34 4.32
N GLY A 19 0.68 0.29 4.93
CA GLY A 19 1.73 -0.54 4.35
C GLY A 19 1.22 -1.91 3.90
N SER A 20 1.85 -2.45 2.85
CA SER A 20 1.65 -3.85 2.43
C SER A 20 2.58 -4.76 3.22
N GLY A 21 2.02 -5.52 4.16
CA GLY A 21 2.77 -6.42 5.02
C GLY A 21 3.14 -7.75 4.35
N ARG A 22 2.44 -8.13 3.27
CA ARG A 22 2.94 -9.16 2.34
C ARG A 22 4.07 -8.52 1.56
N ALA A 23 5.26 -8.56 2.13
CA ALA A 23 6.51 -8.01 1.63
C ALA A 23 7.03 -8.74 0.37
N ASP A 24 6.14 -8.98 -0.60
CA ASP A 24 6.38 -9.81 -1.77
C ASP A 24 7.44 -9.21 -2.70
N MET A 25 7.60 -7.87 -2.70
CA MET A 25 8.55 -7.17 -3.55
C MET A 25 9.39 -6.09 -2.87
N LEU A 26 9.00 -5.64 -1.67
CA LEU A 26 9.58 -4.46 -1.02
C LEU A 26 9.95 -4.73 0.44
N ASP A 27 10.98 -4.04 0.92
CA ASP A 27 11.40 -4.03 2.31
C ASP A 27 10.71 -2.90 3.08
N GLN A 28 9.77 -3.26 3.96
CA GLN A 28 8.98 -2.29 4.73
C GLN A 28 9.86 -1.41 5.63
N SER A 29 11.05 -1.90 6.04
CA SER A 29 12.02 -1.12 6.83
C SER A 29 12.65 0.02 6.03
N LEU A 30 12.55 0.00 4.69
CA LEU A 30 12.91 1.08 3.79
C LEU A 30 11.69 1.88 3.32
N GLU A 31 10.51 1.24 3.28
CA GLU A 31 9.24 1.79 2.82
C GLU A 31 8.34 2.33 3.95
N SER A 32 7.19 1.72 4.19
CA SER A 32 6.11 2.21 5.06
C SER A 32 6.53 2.40 6.51
N LEU A 33 7.31 1.48 7.09
CA LEU A 33 7.83 1.62 8.46
C LEU A 33 8.77 2.82 8.57
N ALA A 34 9.68 2.99 7.61
CA ALA A 34 10.61 4.12 7.63
C ALA A 34 9.95 5.46 7.27
N LEU A 35 8.89 5.44 6.47
CA LEU A 35 8.07 6.61 6.16
C LEU A 35 7.36 7.10 7.42
N ALA A 36 6.63 6.21 8.10
CA ALA A 36 5.92 6.53 9.33
C ALA A 36 6.87 7.01 10.44
N ALA A 37 8.00 6.32 10.63
CA ALA A 37 9.00 6.67 11.64
C ALA A 37 9.69 8.02 11.40
N ALA A 38 9.60 8.58 10.19
CA ALA A 38 10.19 9.88 9.85
C ALA A 38 9.22 11.07 9.96
N MET A 39 7.95 10.82 10.31
CA MET A 39 6.92 11.84 10.54
C MET A 39 6.77 12.15 12.04
N PRO A 40 6.14 13.29 12.43
CA PRO A 40 5.85 13.58 13.83
C PRO A 40 4.95 12.51 14.48
N PRO A 41 5.37 11.87 15.59
CA PRO A 41 4.64 10.73 16.18
C PRO A 41 3.18 11.01 16.60
N LYS A 42 2.84 12.29 16.84
CA LYS A 42 1.46 12.70 17.20
C LYS A 42 0.55 12.89 16.00
N LEU A 43 1.12 12.96 14.79
CA LEU A 43 0.41 13.24 13.55
C LEU A 43 0.42 12.06 12.58
N VAL A 44 1.03 10.94 12.95
CA VAL A 44 1.09 9.75 12.08
C VAL A 44 0.38 8.57 12.73
N ARG A 45 -0.58 7.99 12.00
CA ARG A 45 -1.14 6.67 12.28
C ARG A 45 -0.58 5.72 11.23
N HIS A 46 0.02 4.61 11.65
CA HIS A 46 0.58 3.62 10.74
C HIS A 46 -0.07 2.25 10.98
N LEU A 47 -0.50 1.63 9.89
CA LEU A 47 -1.05 0.28 9.87
C LEU A 47 -0.40 -0.52 8.74
N GLU A 48 0.19 -1.67 9.08
CA GLU A 48 0.59 -2.69 8.11
C GLU A 48 -0.56 -3.67 7.87
N LEU A 49 -0.92 -3.85 6.61
CA LEU A 49 -1.90 -4.83 6.17
C LEU A 49 -1.15 -6.13 5.86
N ASP A 50 -0.99 -6.99 6.87
CA ASP A 50 -0.15 -8.20 6.84
C ASP A 50 -0.33 -9.11 5.60
N ASP A 51 -1.54 -9.16 5.06
CA ASP A 51 -1.92 -10.02 3.93
C ASP A 51 -2.00 -9.28 2.58
N ALA A 52 -1.94 -7.95 2.58
CA ALA A 52 -1.92 -7.12 1.37
C ALA A 52 -0.51 -7.05 0.79
N GLY A 53 -0.39 -7.24 -0.52
CA GLY A 53 0.84 -7.04 -1.28
C GLY A 53 0.91 -5.67 -1.93
N HIS A 54 2.06 -5.35 -2.53
CA HIS A 54 2.32 -4.01 -3.06
C HIS A 54 1.26 -3.52 -4.07
N PHE A 55 0.77 -4.40 -4.93
CA PHE A 55 -0.20 -4.05 -5.97
C PHE A 55 -1.66 -4.09 -5.50
N ASP A 56 -1.94 -4.43 -4.24
CA ASP A 56 -3.32 -4.46 -3.71
C ASP A 56 -3.91 -3.05 -3.49
N PHE A 57 -3.13 -2.00 -3.73
CA PHE A 57 -3.58 -0.61 -3.80
C PHE A 57 -3.94 -0.14 -5.23
N MET A 58 -3.77 -0.99 -6.26
CA MET A 58 -4.15 -0.69 -7.66
C MET A 58 -5.60 -1.09 -7.96
N GLY A 59 -6.13 -0.75 -9.13
CA GLY A 59 -7.44 -1.23 -9.56
C GLY A 59 -7.53 -2.77 -9.63
N VAL A 60 -8.75 -3.31 -9.49
CA VAL A 60 -9.03 -4.75 -9.65
C VAL A 60 -8.68 -5.17 -11.08
N CYS A 61 -7.94 -6.27 -11.21
CA CYS A 61 -7.60 -6.84 -12.51
C CYS A 61 -8.83 -7.42 -13.18
N LYS A 62 -8.92 -7.24 -14.50
CA LYS A 62 -9.87 -7.98 -15.33
C LYS A 62 -9.50 -9.47 -15.36
N PRO A 63 -10.46 -10.38 -15.64
CA PRO A 63 -10.19 -11.82 -15.70
C PRO A 63 -9.01 -12.20 -16.62
N GLU A 64 -8.87 -11.51 -17.76
CA GLU A 64 -7.80 -11.77 -18.73
C GLU A 64 -6.50 -11.00 -18.43
N GLY A 65 -6.48 -10.13 -17.41
CA GLY A 65 -5.40 -9.19 -17.14
C GLY A 65 -4.04 -9.87 -17.00
N TYR A 66 -3.98 -10.95 -16.22
CA TYR A 66 -2.75 -11.73 -16.05
C TYR A 66 -2.23 -12.27 -17.38
N ALA A 67 -3.10 -12.87 -18.20
CA ALA A 67 -2.70 -13.46 -19.48
C ALA A 67 -2.27 -12.39 -20.50
N ILE A 68 -2.94 -11.24 -20.52
CA ILE A 68 -2.58 -10.09 -21.37
C ILE A 68 -1.20 -9.56 -20.98
N LEU A 69 -0.94 -9.36 -19.69
CA LEU A 69 0.36 -8.88 -19.20
C LEU A 69 1.45 -9.89 -19.51
N LYS A 70 1.27 -11.17 -19.17
CA LYS A 70 2.25 -12.23 -19.46
C LYS A 70 2.63 -12.32 -20.94
N LYS A 71 1.68 -12.07 -21.84
CA LYS A 71 1.90 -12.12 -23.29
C LYS A 71 2.64 -10.89 -23.81
N ASN A 72 2.24 -9.69 -23.39
CA ASN A 72 2.69 -8.45 -24.02
C ASN A 72 3.80 -7.73 -23.21
N LEU A 73 3.89 -8.01 -21.91
CA LEU A 73 4.81 -7.44 -20.94
C LEU A 73 5.27 -8.54 -19.96
N PRO A 74 6.08 -9.52 -20.40
CA PRO A 74 6.50 -10.63 -19.55
C PRO A 74 7.22 -10.14 -18.29
N GLY A 75 6.76 -10.59 -17.12
CA GLY A 75 7.19 -10.16 -15.79
C GLY A 75 6.16 -9.30 -15.06
N ASP A 76 5.37 -8.51 -15.80
CA ASP A 76 4.39 -7.60 -15.21
C ASP A 76 3.11 -8.32 -14.75
N GLU A 77 2.92 -9.60 -15.10
CA GLU A 77 1.75 -10.37 -14.66
C GLU A 77 1.64 -10.50 -13.14
N ILE A 78 2.73 -10.24 -12.40
CA ILE A 78 2.73 -10.13 -10.94
C ILE A 78 1.75 -9.08 -10.42
N VAL A 79 1.49 -8.02 -11.21
CA VAL A 79 0.48 -6.99 -10.90
C VAL A 79 -0.92 -7.59 -10.75
N CYS A 80 -1.21 -8.74 -11.37
CA CYS A 80 -2.51 -9.40 -11.27
C CYS A 80 -2.52 -10.67 -10.39
N VAL A 81 -1.42 -11.00 -9.71
CA VAL A 81 -1.44 -12.05 -8.69
C VAL A 81 -2.34 -11.59 -7.53
N LYS A 82 -3.37 -12.38 -7.21
CA LYS A 82 -4.46 -12.02 -6.27
C LYS A 82 -5.17 -10.71 -6.62
N GLY A 83 -5.10 -10.27 -7.89
CA GLY A 83 -5.64 -8.99 -8.32
C GLY A 83 -7.16 -8.93 -8.53
N GLY A 84 -7.88 -10.04 -8.29
CA GLY A 84 -9.34 -10.16 -8.45
C GLY A 84 -10.09 -9.99 -7.13
N ASP A 85 -10.86 -11.01 -6.75
CA ASP A 85 -11.71 -11.02 -5.55
C ASP A 85 -10.92 -10.76 -4.25
N GLU A 86 -9.69 -11.28 -4.15
CA GLU A 86 -8.84 -11.02 -2.99
C GLU A 86 -8.45 -9.54 -2.88
N ARG A 87 -8.09 -8.89 -3.99
CA ARG A 87 -7.83 -7.45 -4.02
C ARG A 87 -9.08 -6.65 -3.70
N GLU A 88 -10.24 -7.07 -4.19
CA GLU A 88 -11.50 -6.42 -3.84
C GLU A 88 -11.78 -6.49 -2.33
N ALA A 89 -11.45 -7.62 -1.69
CA ALA A 89 -11.52 -7.74 -0.24
C ALA A 89 -10.54 -6.79 0.47
N GLN A 90 -9.30 -6.64 -0.04
CA GLN A 90 -8.35 -5.65 0.49
C GLN A 90 -8.86 -4.22 0.33
N HIS A 91 -9.47 -3.88 -0.81
CA HIS A 91 -10.05 -2.56 -1.02
C HIS A 91 -11.13 -2.22 0.01
N ARG A 92 -12.01 -3.19 0.35
CA ARG A 92 -13.02 -2.99 1.40
C ARG A 92 -12.38 -2.67 2.76
N ARG A 93 -11.30 -3.37 3.11
CA ARG A 93 -10.53 -3.11 4.34
C ARG A 93 -9.84 -1.74 4.30
N ILE A 94 -9.15 -1.41 3.21
CA ILE A 94 -8.46 -0.12 3.00
C ILE A 94 -9.46 1.04 3.12
N ILE A 95 -10.63 0.94 2.50
CA ILE A 95 -11.68 1.96 2.58
C ILE A 95 -12.15 2.13 4.04
N ALA A 96 -12.36 1.04 4.76
CA ALA A 96 -12.77 1.12 6.17
C ALA A 96 -11.72 1.84 7.05
N GLU A 97 -10.43 1.57 6.84
CA GLU A 97 -9.34 2.26 7.56
C GLU A 97 -9.26 3.75 7.20
N ILE A 98 -9.42 4.08 5.91
CA ILE A 98 -9.44 5.48 5.45
C ILE A 98 -10.63 6.23 6.04
N LEU A 99 -11.83 5.65 5.99
CA LEU A 99 -13.03 6.28 6.56
C LEU A 99 -12.89 6.48 8.07
N SER A 100 -12.40 5.45 8.80
CA SER A 100 -12.11 5.58 10.23
C SER A 100 -11.15 6.72 10.52
N PHE A 101 -10.10 6.90 9.72
CA PHE A 101 -9.12 7.96 9.92
C PHE A 101 -9.66 9.36 9.60
N LEU A 102 -10.55 9.48 8.61
CA LEU A 102 -11.15 10.77 8.22
C LEU A 102 -12.26 11.23 9.15
N GLU A 103 -12.84 10.31 9.93
CA GLU A 103 -13.90 10.59 10.91
C GLU A 103 -13.37 10.90 12.32
N GLU A 104 -12.05 10.75 12.55
CA GLU A 104 -11.34 11.15 13.80
C GLU A 104 -11.21 12.68 13.96
#